data_AF-A0A1L7GFN6-F1
#
_entry.id   AF-A0A1L7GFN6-F1
#
_cell.length_a   1.000
_cell.length_b   1.000
_cell.length_c   1.000
_cell.angle_alpha   90.00
_cell.angle_beta   90.00
_cell.angle_gamma   90.00
#
_symmetry.space_group_name_H-M   'P 1'
#
loop_
_entity.id
_entity.type
_entity.pdbx_description
1 polymer ?
#
loop_
_entity_poly.entity_id
_entity_poly.type
_entity_poly.pdbx_seq_one_letter_code
_entity_poly.pdbx_strand_id
1 'polypeptide(L)'
;MPPHAPSRDAEENHPSRGIRAPRRSGGGVIHENSRHTGRFTVIGNHLAQHAELSLLAIGLAVHIQSLPGGALVDIRTLAARFPEGKTRIATALRELEAHGYLRRTRERTGTGRVVTRTVSCNQPGRSGDPDGPSAPKPQARRPARRQNEPPRRALPDVPQPAYPAPDLLRSAVEVLAGLHRADPRLLLSATDVEHLAPGVAAWLERDLSPSAVRHALADRLPVPLYRPAAFLAHRLAAQLPPVPPFSALPPPDVVRHPLRNCDACDHAFRGPEPGRCRACTAKTPEPHPSG
;
A
#
# COMPACT_ATOMS: atom_id res chain seq x y z
N MET A 1 2.73 42.51 14.28
CA MET A 1 1.49 41.77 14.56
C MET A 1 0.63 41.74 13.31
N PRO A 2 0.36 40.53 12.79
CA PRO A 2 -0.92 40.20 12.19
C PRO A 2 -1.57 39.00 12.92
N PRO A 3 -2.90 38.84 12.84
CA PRO A 3 -3.69 38.15 13.86
C PRO A 3 -3.74 36.63 13.67
N HIS A 4 -3.74 35.92 14.80
CA HIS A 4 -3.94 34.49 14.93
C HIS A 4 -5.36 34.08 14.51
N ALA A 5 -5.46 33.04 13.69
CA ALA A 5 -6.73 32.36 13.39
C ALA A 5 -7.12 31.45 14.58
N PRO A 6 -8.36 31.53 15.11
CA PRO A 6 -8.80 30.70 16.21
C PRO A 6 -9.11 29.26 15.76
N SER A 7 -8.71 28.33 16.63
CA SER A 7 -8.95 26.88 16.57
C SER A 7 -10.44 26.55 16.71
N ARG A 8 -10.92 25.65 15.84
CA ARG A 8 -12.24 25.03 15.96
C ARG A 8 -12.19 23.97 17.06
N ASP A 9 -12.81 24.27 18.19
CA ASP A 9 -13.28 23.27 19.14
C ASP A 9 -14.49 22.55 18.51
N ALA A 10 -14.36 21.25 18.30
CA ALA A 10 -15.50 20.39 17.98
C ALA A 10 -15.72 19.46 19.17
N GLU A 11 -16.58 19.92 20.07
CA GLU A 11 -17.34 19.05 20.96
C GLU A 11 -18.22 18.12 20.12
N GLU A 12 -17.89 16.82 20.09
CA GLU A 12 -18.87 15.78 19.74
C GLU A 12 -19.16 14.95 20.99
N ASN A 13 -20.22 15.38 21.69
CA ASN A 13 -20.90 14.62 22.74
C ASN A 13 -21.75 13.51 22.10
N HIS A 14 -21.36 12.25 22.26
CA HIS A 14 -22.24 11.11 21.96
C HIS A 14 -22.79 10.50 23.27
N PRO A 15 -24.12 10.52 23.50
CA PRO A 15 -24.71 9.85 24.66
C PRO A 15 -25.10 8.41 24.30
N SER A 16 -24.32 7.43 24.76
CA SER A 16 -24.68 6.01 24.64
C SER A 16 -25.30 5.53 25.95
N ARG A 17 -26.64 5.45 25.97
CA ARG A 17 -27.45 4.98 27.09
C ARG A 17 -27.48 3.44 27.16
N GLY A 18 -26.75 2.89 28.13
CA GLY A 18 -27.23 1.84 29.06
C GLY A 18 -27.37 0.40 28.58
N ILE A 19 -26.34 -0.41 28.87
CA ILE A 19 -26.53 -1.77 29.43
C ILE A 19 -25.69 -1.83 30.71
N ARG A 20 -26.36 -1.84 31.87
CA ARG A 20 -25.72 -2.00 33.19
C ARG A 20 -25.35 -3.47 33.38
N ALA A 21 -24.07 -3.80 33.21
CA ALA A 21 -23.43 -4.96 33.83
C ALA A 21 -22.67 -4.50 35.09
N PRO A 22 -22.53 -5.34 36.14
CA PRO A 22 -22.08 -4.90 37.45
C PRO A 22 -20.66 -4.33 37.39
N ARG A 23 -20.51 -3.12 37.94
CA ARG A 23 -19.24 -2.42 38.10
C ARG A 23 -18.30 -3.27 38.95
N ARG A 24 -17.38 -4.00 38.31
CA ARG A 24 -16.07 -4.20 38.92
C ARG A 24 -15.48 -2.81 39.06
N SER A 25 -15.34 -2.32 40.28
CA SER A 25 -14.51 -1.16 40.58
C SER A 25 -13.09 -1.52 40.14
N GLY A 26 -12.78 -1.24 38.87
CA GLY A 26 -11.57 -1.68 38.21
C GLY A 26 -10.39 -0.90 38.76
N GLY A 27 -9.72 -1.45 39.77
CA GLY A 27 -8.39 -1.03 40.14
C GLY A 27 -7.43 -1.30 38.99
N GLY A 28 -6.72 -0.27 38.54
CA GLY A 28 -5.78 -0.33 37.43
C GLY A 28 -5.14 1.04 37.20
N VAL A 29 -4.05 1.07 36.44
CA VAL A 29 -3.38 2.33 36.10
C VAL A 29 -4.22 3.07 35.08
N ILE A 30 -4.65 4.29 35.42
CA ILE A 30 -5.23 5.24 34.46
C ILE A 30 -4.09 6.10 33.94
N HIS A 31 -3.86 6.08 32.64
CA HIS A 31 -2.78 6.83 32.01
C HIS A 31 -3.27 8.22 31.60
N GLU A 32 -2.77 9.26 32.27
CA GLU A 32 -2.89 10.65 31.81
C GLU A 32 -1.69 10.98 30.91
N ASN A 33 -1.86 10.77 29.61
CA ASN A 33 -0.77 10.90 28.64
C ASN A 33 -0.78 12.28 27.97
N SER A 34 0.29 13.05 28.19
CA SER A 34 0.61 14.23 27.40
C SER A 34 1.66 13.90 26.33
N ARG A 35 1.52 14.46 25.12
CA ARG A 35 2.52 14.25 24.06
C ARG A 35 3.83 14.95 24.42
N HIS A 36 4.92 14.18 24.51
CA HIS A 36 6.27 14.74 24.52
C HIS A 36 6.67 15.21 23.13
N THR A 37 7.14 16.45 23.01
CA THR A 37 7.54 17.07 21.73
C THR A 37 9.05 17.08 21.49
N GLY A 38 9.86 16.70 22.49
CA GLY A 38 11.31 16.61 22.36
C GLY A 38 11.97 15.89 23.56
N ARG A 39 13.25 15.55 23.41
CA ARG A 39 14.10 14.92 24.45
C ARG A 39 13.50 13.65 25.08
N PHE A 40 12.86 12.81 24.27
CA PHE A 40 12.34 11.52 24.70
C PHE A 40 13.06 10.37 23.99
N THR A 41 13.00 9.18 24.58
CA THR A 41 13.53 7.94 24.00
C THR A 41 12.38 6.97 23.85
N VAL A 42 12.24 6.39 22.66
CA VAL A 42 11.20 5.38 22.41
C VAL A 42 11.72 4.03 22.87
N ILE A 43 11.08 3.48 23.90
CA ILE A 43 11.39 2.16 24.43
C ILE A 43 10.35 1.17 23.95
N GLY A 44 10.78 0.06 23.36
CA GLY A 44 9.86 -1.00 22.93
C GLY A 44 9.36 -1.84 24.10
N ASN A 45 8.08 -2.22 24.08
CA ASN A 45 7.46 -3.02 25.15
C ASN A 45 8.19 -4.34 25.44
N HIS A 46 8.87 -4.94 24.45
CA HIS A 46 9.70 -6.13 24.65
C HIS A 46 10.84 -5.96 25.68
N LEU A 47 11.31 -4.73 25.88
CA LEU A 47 12.33 -4.40 26.88
C LEU A 47 11.64 -3.97 28.18
N ALA A 48 10.64 -3.09 28.09
CA ALA A 48 9.94 -2.55 29.25
C ALA A 48 9.16 -3.61 30.04
N GLN A 49 8.72 -4.68 29.37
CA GLN A 49 7.92 -5.79 29.93
C GLN A 49 8.68 -7.12 29.84
N HIS A 50 10.01 -7.08 29.76
CA HIS A 50 10.80 -8.30 29.62
C HIS A 50 10.66 -9.19 30.87
N ALA A 51 10.23 -10.44 30.68
CA ALA A 51 9.91 -11.34 31.78
C ALA A 51 11.14 -11.82 32.58
N GLU A 52 12.29 -11.94 31.92
CA GLU A 52 13.50 -12.53 32.51
C GLU A 52 14.56 -11.50 32.94
N LEU A 53 14.39 -10.22 32.57
CA LEU A 53 15.33 -9.17 32.96
C LEU A 53 14.94 -8.61 34.32
N SER A 54 15.93 -8.32 35.16
CA SER A 54 15.68 -7.54 36.37
C SER A 54 15.21 -6.12 36.03
N LEU A 55 14.40 -5.51 36.91
CA LEU A 55 14.02 -4.09 36.78
C LEU A 55 15.25 -3.17 36.72
N LEU A 56 16.34 -3.55 37.38
CA LEU A 56 17.61 -2.84 37.30
C LEU A 56 18.19 -2.92 35.87
N ALA A 57 18.21 -4.09 35.25
CA ALA A 57 18.65 -4.25 33.87
C ALA A 57 17.75 -3.47 32.89
N ILE A 58 16.43 -3.54 33.05
CA ILE A 58 15.48 -2.75 32.24
C ILE A 58 15.76 -1.24 32.40
N GLY A 59 15.92 -0.76 33.64
CA GLY A 59 16.24 0.64 33.93
C GLY A 59 17.57 1.09 33.34
N LEU A 60 18.62 0.25 33.44
CA LEU A 60 19.91 0.53 32.82
C LEU A 60 19.82 0.55 31.30
N ALA A 61 19.08 -0.36 30.67
CA ALA A 61 18.89 -0.37 29.22
C ALA A 61 18.17 0.90 28.74
N VAL A 62 17.09 1.31 29.43
CA VAL A 62 16.37 2.56 29.15
C VAL A 62 17.31 3.77 29.29
N HIS A 63 18.12 3.79 30.35
CA HIS A 63 19.10 4.85 30.55
C HIS A 63 20.12 4.90 29.41
N ILE A 64 20.71 3.76 29.03
CA ILE A 64 21.72 3.68 27.97
C ILE A 64 21.15 4.14 26.63
N GLN A 65 19.92 3.77 26.29
CA GLN A 65 19.26 4.21 25.05
C GLN A 65 18.97 5.71 25.00
N SER A 66 18.88 6.36 26.16
CA SER A 66 18.68 7.82 26.26
C SER A 66 19.95 8.64 26.09
N LEU A 67 21.13 8.00 26.12
CA LEU A 67 22.42 8.68 26.04
C LEU A 67 22.82 8.93 24.57
N PRO A 68 23.56 10.03 24.28
CA PRO A 68 24.15 10.22 22.97
C PRO A 68 25.23 9.15 22.69
N GLY A 69 25.48 8.89 21.41
CA GLY A 69 26.56 8.00 21.00
C GLY A 69 27.91 8.43 21.56
N GLY A 70 28.67 7.48 22.12
CA GLY A 70 29.98 7.75 22.73
C GLY A 70 29.95 8.02 24.25
N ALA A 71 28.78 8.05 24.88
CA ALA A 71 28.69 8.14 26.34
C ALA A 71 29.34 6.93 27.03
N LEU A 72 29.97 7.18 28.19
CA LEU A 72 30.61 6.13 28.99
C LEU A 72 29.56 5.29 29.73
N VAL A 73 29.58 3.98 29.48
CA VAL A 73 28.67 2.98 30.07
C VAL A 73 29.48 1.89 30.78
N ASP A 74 30.42 2.32 31.62
CA ASP A 74 31.18 1.42 32.49
C ASP A 74 30.54 1.34 33.90
N ILE A 75 30.90 0.28 34.64
CA ILE A 75 30.32 -0.01 35.96
C ILE A 75 30.59 1.13 36.94
N ARG A 76 31.74 1.80 36.88
CA ARG A 76 32.10 2.88 37.79
C ARG A 76 31.26 4.13 37.50
N THR A 77 31.13 4.50 36.23
CA THR A 77 30.32 5.63 35.77
C THR A 77 28.85 5.43 36.13
N LEU A 78 28.29 4.24 35.92
CA LEU A 78 26.91 3.91 36.29
C LEU A 78 26.72 3.89 37.81
N ALA A 79 27.65 3.33 38.58
CA ALA A 79 27.56 3.27 40.04
C ALA A 79 27.74 4.64 40.71
N ALA A 80 28.36 5.61 40.02
CA ALA A 80 28.42 6.99 40.50
C ALA A 80 27.09 7.73 40.30
N ARG A 81 26.25 7.28 39.36
CA ARG A 81 24.98 7.95 39.01
C ARG A 81 23.77 7.37 39.73
N PHE A 82 23.71 6.06 39.91
CA PHE A 82 22.56 5.38 40.49
C PHE A 82 22.84 4.95 41.93
N PRO A 83 21.82 4.91 42.82
CA PRO A 83 21.94 4.43 44.19
C PRO A 83 22.02 2.89 44.23
N GLU A 84 22.88 2.31 43.41
CA GLU A 84 22.97 0.86 43.18
C GLU A 84 24.43 0.41 43.30
N GLY A 85 24.64 -0.77 43.89
CA GLY A 85 25.99 -1.30 44.09
C GLY A 85 26.66 -1.70 42.77
N LYS A 86 27.98 -1.55 42.69
CA LYS A 86 28.81 -1.95 41.54
C LYS A 86 28.52 -3.39 41.09
N THR A 87 28.33 -4.31 42.04
CA THR A 87 28.02 -5.72 41.76
C THR A 87 26.65 -5.89 41.09
N ARG A 88 25.62 -5.17 41.58
CA ARG A 88 24.27 -5.21 40.99
C ARG A 88 24.26 -4.66 39.58
N ILE A 89 24.95 -3.53 39.36
CA ILE A 89 25.14 -2.95 38.03
C ILE A 89 25.89 -3.92 37.10
N ALA A 90 26.95 -4.56 37.57
CA ALA A 90 27.68 -5.55 36.78
C ALA A 90 26.80 -6.74 36.38
N THR A 91 25.98 -7.25 37.31
CA THR A 91 25.01 -8.32 37.02
C THR A 91 23.96 -7.89 36.02
N ALA A 92 23.36 -6.71 36.19
CA ALA A 92 22.38 -6.19 35.24
C ALA A 92 22.97 -5.98 33.84
N LEU A 93 24.22 -5.53 33.72
CA LEU A 93 24.88 -5.42 32.41
C LEU A 93 25.14 -6.80 31.77
N ARG A 94 25.42 -7.84 32.56
CA ARG A 94 25.53 -9.22 32.07
C ARG A 94 24.19 -9.77 31.61
N GLU A 95 23.10 -9.49 32.33
CA GLU A 95 21.74 -9.85 31.90
C GLU A 95 21.43 -9.23 30.53
N LEU A 96 21.72 -7.93 30.35
CA LEU A 96 21.52 -7.25 29.07
C LEU A 96 22.37 -7.84 27.94
N GLU A 97 23.60 -8.29 28.23
CA GLU A 97 24.44 -8.99 27.26
C GLU A 97 23.85 -10.36 26.90
N ALA A 98 23.42 -11.14 27.89
CA ALA A 98 22.84 -12.46 27.69
C ALA A 98 21.56 -12.43 26.83
N HIS A 99 20.73 -11.39 27.00
CA HIS A 99 19.50 -11.21 26.21
C HIS A 99 19.71 -10.36 24.94
N GLY A 100 20.95 -10.01 24.60
CA GLY A 100 21.31 -9.33 23.34
C GLY A 100 20.94 -7.84 23.27
N TYR A 101 20.57 -7.21 24.39
CA TYR A 101 20.32 -5.76 24.49
C TYR A 101 21.62 -4.94 24.60
N LEU A 102 22.73 -5.59 24.98
CA LEU A 102 24.04 -4.99 25.05
C LEU A 102 25.07 -5.92 24.36
N ARG A 103 25.98 -5.35 23.57
CA ARG A 103 27.12 -6.09 23.03
C ARG A 103 28.40 -5.33 23.37
N ARG A 104 29.37 -6.04 23.94
CA ARG A 104 30.70 -5.48 24.25
C ARG A 104 31.75 -6.19 23.42
N THR A 105 32.36 -5.47 22.48
CA THR A 105 33.50 -5.97 21.70
C THR A 105 34.78 -5.30 22.17
N ARG A 106 35.87 -6.07 22.29
CA ARG A 106 37.21 -5.52 22.53
C ARG A 106 37.87 -5.30 21.18
N GLU A 107 37.88 -4.07 20.70
CA GLU A 107 38.49 -3.72 19.43
C GLU A 107 39.91 -3.21 19.67
N ARG A 108 40.89 -3.81 18.97
CA ARG A 108 42.25 -3.24 18.91
C ARG A 108 42.22 -2.11 17.89
N THR A 109 42.39 -0.89 18.38
CA THR A 109 42.53 0.30 17.52
C THR A 109 43.84 0.22 16.72
N GLY A 110 43.92 0.90 15.58
CA GLY A 110 45.12 0.94 14.73
C GLY A 110 46.39 1.46 15.42
N THR A 111 46.26 2.02 16.62
CA THR A 111 47.37 2.48 17.49
C THR A 111 47.81 1.43 18.52
N GLY A 112 47.29 0.19 18.44
CA GLY A 112 47.61 -0.91 19.35
C GLY A 112 46.86 -0.88 20.69
N ARG A 113 46.04 0.15 20.96
CA ARG A 113 45.22 0.23 22.19
C ARG A 113 43.95 -0.61 22.06
N VAL A 114 43.67 -1.43 23.07
CA VAL A 114 42.41 -2.19 23.18
C VAL A 114 41.34 -1.26 23.75
N VAL A 115 40.28 -0.99 22.99
CA VAL A 115 39.13 -0.20 23.41
C VAL A 115 37.91 -1.10 23.51
N THR A 116 37.19 -1.02 24.63
CA THR A 116 35.91 -1.71 24.79
C THR A 116 34.82 -0.89 24.11
N ARG A 117 34.29 -1.39 23.01
CA ARG A 117 33.15 -0.80 22.31
C ARG A 117 31.86 -1.42 22.85
N THR A 118 31.03 -0.59 23.48
CA THR A 118 29.71 -0.99 23.97
C THR A 118 28.65 -0.55 22.97
N VAL A 119 27.92 -1.51 22.40
CA VAL A 119 26.82 -1.28 21.47
C VAL A 119 25.52 -1.62 22.19
N SER A 120 24.62 -0.64 22.30
CA SER A 120 23.26 -0.89 22.78
C SER A 120 22.38 -1.31 21.59
N CYS A 121 21.64 -2.40 21.76
CA CYS A 121 20.75 -2.95 20.75
C CYS A 121 19.30 -2.67 21.17
N ASN A 122 18.61 -1.79 20.45
CA ASN A 122 17.21 -1.46 20.77
C ASN A 122 16.22 -2.59 20.45
N GLN A 123 16.64 -3.57 19.64
CA GLN A 123 15.86 -4.76 19.33
C GLN A 123 16.79 -5.97 19.10
N PRO A 124 16.87 -6.94 20.05
CA PRO A 124 17.69 -8.14 19.89
C PRO A 124 17.17 -9.00 18.72
N GLY A 125 18.07 -9.65 17.99
CA GLY A 125 17.75 -10.54 16.86
C GLY A 125 17.55 -9.87 15.49
N ARG A 126 17.57 -8.53 15.38
CA ARG A 126 17.56 -7.82 14.08
C ARG A 126 18.95 -7.43 13.58
N SER A 127 19.91 -7.33 14.48
CA SER A 127 21.30 -7.07 14.13
C SER A 127 21.92 -8.41 13.73
N GLY A 128 22.20 -8.60 12.45
CA GLY A 128 22.88 -9.81 11.97
C GLY A 128 24.18 -10.01 12.73
N ASP A 129 24.29 -11.15 13.39
CA ASP A 129 25.48 -11.56 14.12
C ASP A 129 26.51 -12.12 13.12
N PRO A 130 27.76 -11.61 13.08
CA PRO A 130 28.80 -12.20 12.24
C PRO A 130 29.40 -13.51 12.79
N ASP A 131 29.20 -13.84 14.08
CA ASP A 131 30.02 -14.86 14.77
C ASP A 131 29.21 -15.92 15.56
N GLY A 132 28.01 -16.28 15.10
CA GLY A 132 27.25 -17.42 15.65
C GLY A 132 27.38 -18.69 14.80
N PRO A 133 27.42 -19.91 15.38
CA PRO A 133 27.44 -21.16 14.61
C PRO A 133 26.21 -21.22 13.69
N SER A 134 26.48 -21.40 12.39
CA SER A 134 25.47 -21.42 11.33
C SER A 134 24.47 -22.56 11.54
N ALA A 135 23.36 -22.29 12.22
CA ALA A 135 22.17 -23.13 12.17
C ALA A 135 21.53 -23.02 10.77
N PRO A 136 20.95 -24.12 10.23
CA PRO A 136 20.49 -24.17 8.85
C PRO A 136 19.43 -23.08 8.59
N LYS A 137 19.68 -22.27 7.56
CA LYS A 137 18.77 -21.24 7.05
C LYS A 137 17.34 -21.82 6.95
N PRO A 138 16.35 -21.31 7.70
CA PRO A 138 14.97 -21.52 7.35
C PRO A 138 14.77 -20.86 5.99
N GLN A 139 14.37 -21.64 4.99
CA GLN A 139 13.96 -21.15 3.69
C GLN A 139 13.07 -19.92 3.87
N ALA A 140 13.38 -18.86 3.14
CA ALA A 140 12.68 -17.59 3.16
C ALA A 140 11.19 -17.81 2.82
N ARG A 141 10.36 -18.08 3.84
CA ARG A 141 8.95 -17.75 3.78
C ARG A 141 8.90 -16.24 3.72
N ARG A 142 8.39 -15.69 2.60
CA ARG A 142 8.00 -14.29 2.47
C ARG A 142 7.41 -13.83 3.80
N PRO A 143 7.92 -12.76 4.43
CA PRO A 143 7.40 -12.33 5.70
C PRO A 143 5.91 -12.03 5.51
N ALA A 144 5.06 -12.75 6.22
CA ALA A 144 3.67 -12.36 6.39
C ALA A 144 3.68 -10.90 6.87
N ARG A 145 3.00 -10.04 6.11
CA ARG A 145 2.90 -8.60 6.34
C ARG A 145 2.62 -8.37 7.82
N ARG A 146 3.57 -7.72 8.52
CA ARG A 146 3.45 -7.42 9.95
C ARG A 146 2.19 -6.58 10.16
N GLN A 147 1.23 -7.11 10.90
CA GLN A 147 -0.07 -6.49 11.16
C GLN A 147 0.00 -5.21 12.03
N ASN A 148 1.21 -4.77 12.42
CA ASN A 148 1.45 -3.65 13.35
C ASN A 148 2.31 -2.52 12.75
N GLU A 149 2.41 -2.38 11.43
CA GLU A 149 2.78 -1.07 10.85
C GLU A 149 1.59 -0.13 11.11
N PRO A 150 1.78 1.12 11.62
CA PRO A 150 0.67 2.07 11.68
C PRO A 150 0.06 2.10 10.28
N PRO A 151 -1.26 1.93 10.12
CA PRO A 151 -1.85 1.77 8.80
C PRO A 151 -1.45 3.00 8.00
N ARG A 152 -0.56 2.83 7.01
CA ARG A 152 -0.44 3.80 5.92
C ARG A 152 -1.87 4.02 5.51
N ARG A 153 -2.41 5.24 5.70
CA ARG A 153 -3.85 5.53 5.48
C ARG A 153 -4.24 4.83 4.19
N ALA A 154 -4.97 3.73 4.33
CA ALA A 154 -5.21 2.82 3.22
C ALA A 154 -5.82 3.64 2.10
N LEU A 155 -5.36 3.41 0.88
CA LEU A 155 -6.08 3.97 -0.25
C LEU A 155 -7.53 3.50 -0.13
N PRO A 156 -8.51 4.36 -0.43
CA PRO A 156 -9.91 3.95 -0.46
C PRO A 156 -10.07 2.67 -1.27
N ASP A 157 -10.97 1.80 -0.82
CA ASP A 157 -11.27 0.58 -1.55
C ASP A 157 -11.78 0.94 -2.95
N VAL A 158 -11.27 0.23 -3.94
CA VAL A 158 -11.71 0.36 -5.33
C VAL A 158 -12.70 -0.75 -5.67
N PRO A 159 -13.64 -0.49 -6.58
CA PRO A 159 -14.54 -1.53 -7.05
C PRO A 159 -13.76 -2.68 -7.67
N GLN A 160 -14.20 -3.91 -7.43
CA GLN A 160 -13.61 -5.10 -8.01
C GLN A 160 -14.38 -5.47 -9.29
N PRO A 161 -13.68 -5.92 -10.34
CA PRO A 161 -14.32 -6.50 -11.51
C PRO A 161 -15.03 -7.80 -11.12
N ALA A 162 -16.13 -8.11 -11.80
CA ALA A 162 -16.82 -9.38 -11.61
C ALA A 162 -15.97 -10.56 -12.10
N TYR A 163 -15.17 -10.35 -13.15
CA TYR A 163 -14.26 -11.33 -13.71
C TYR A 163 -12.88 -10.72 -13.97
N PRO A 164 -11.89 -10.92 -13.07
CA PRO A 164 -10.55 -10.36 -13.21
C PRO A 164 -9.71 -11.11 -14.27
N ALA A 165 -10.07 -10.95 -15.54
CA ALA A 165 -9.31 -11.50 -16.66
C ALA A 165 -7.91 -10.83 -16.73
N PRO A 166 -6.83 -11.60 -16.96
CA PRO A 166 -5.47 -11.06 -17.02
C PRO A 166 -5.28 -9.95 -18.07
N ASP A 167 -5.92 -10.07 -19.24
CA ASP A 167 -5.81 -9.05 -20.31
C ASP A 167 -6.54 -7.75 -19.95
N LEU A 168 -7.63 -7.86 -19.19
CA LEU A 168 -8.41 -6.72 -18.72
C LEU A 168 -7.67 -5.96 -17.61
N LEU A 169 -7.02 -6.69 -16.69
CA LEU A 169 -6.11 -6.09 -15.70
C LEU A 169 -4.87 -5.46 -16.36
N ARG A 170 -4.30 -6.09 -17.40
CA ARG A 170 -3.19 -5.51 -18.18
C ARG A 170 -3.61 -4.19 -18.83
N SER A 171 -4.76 -4.18 -19.50
CA SER A 171 -5.34 -2.98 -20.10
C SER A 171 -5.58 -1.87 -19.08
N ALA A 172 -6.04 -2.23 -17.88
CA ALA A 172 -6.22 -1.29 -16.76
C ALA A 172 -4.89 -0.67 -16.28
N VAL A 173 -3.83 -1.48 -16.17
CA VAL A 173 -2.48 -1.00 -15.83
C VAL A 173 -1.94 -0.06 -16.91
N GLU A 174 -2.14 -0.36 -18.19
CA GLU A 174 -1.73 0.52 -19.30
C GLU A 174 -2.46 1.87 -19.30
N VAL A 175 -3.75 1.86 -18.97
CA VAL A 175 -4.54 3.08 -18.76
C VAL A 175 -3.95 3.95 -17.66
N LEU A 176 -3.69 3.36 -16.48
CA LEU A 176 -3.14 4.07 -15.31
C LEU A 176 -1.71 4.58 -15.57
N ALA A 177 -0.86 3.73 -16.14
CA ALA A 177 0.50 4.10 -16.51
C ALA A 177 0.52 5.25 -17.54
N GLY A 178 -0.51 5.36 -18.40
CA GLY A 178 -0.63 6.42 -19.38
C GLY A 178 -1.15 7.77 -18.87
N LEU A 179 -1.69 7.86 -17.64
CA LEU A 179 -2.36 9.07 -17.14
C LEU A 179 -1.42 10.28 -17.02
N HIS A 180 -0.15 10.05 -16.68
CA HIS A 180 0.84 11.13 -16.56
C HIS A 180 1.08 11.90 -17.87
N ARG A 181 0.77 11.28 -19.03
CA ARG A 181 0.86 11.93 -20.34
C ARG A 181 -0.27 12.93 -20.58
N ALA A 182 -1.42 12.74 -19.91
CA ALA A 182 -2.56 13.64 -19.97
C ALA A 182 -2.42 14.79 -18.95
N ASP A 183 -1.93 14.50 -17.74
CA ASP A 183 -1.58 15.52 -16.74
C ASP A 183 -0.38 15.03 -15.89
N PRO A 184 0.74 15.78 -15.83
CA PRO A 184 1.94 15.36 -15.11
C PRO A 184 1.74 15.20 -13.59
N ARG A 185 0.66 15.74 -13.02
CA ARG A 185 0.31 15.58 -11.58
C ARG A 185 -0.21 14.19 -11.25
N LEU A 186 -0.56 13.38 -12.26
CA LEU A 186 -1.05 12.00 -12.11
C LEU A 186 0.07 10.97 -12.26
N LEU A 187 1.28 11.28 -11.81
CA LEU A 187 2.35 10.29 -11.65
C LEU A 187 2.03 9.37 -10.48
N LEU A 188 1.83 8.08 -10.78
CA LEU A 188 1.46 7.04 -9.81
C LEU A 188 2.63 6.10 -9.56
N SER A 189 2.79 5.65 -8.32
CA SER A 189 3.76 4.60 -8.00
C SER A 189 3.26 3.22 -8.46
N ALA A 190 4.16 2.24 -8.62
CA ALA A 190 3.78 0.88 -8.96
C ALA A 190 2.74 0.30 -7.99
N THR A 191 2.90 0.58 -6.68
CA THR A 191 1.94 0.13 -5.65
C THR A 191 0.58 0.80 -5.79
N ASP A 192 0.53 2.08 -6.19
CA ASP A 192 -0.75 2.77 -6.43
C ASP A 192 -1.44 2.20 -7.67
N VAL A 193 -0.68 1.90 -8.72
CA VAL A 193 -1.22 1.28 -9.95
C VAL A 193 -1.78 -0.11 -9.66
N GLU A 194 -1.06 -0.94 -8.90
CA GLU A 194 -1.54 -2.25 -8.45
C GLU A 194 -2.84 -2.15 -7.66
N HIS A 195 -2.95 -1.15 -6.75
CA HIS A 195 -4.16 -0.94 -5.96
C HIS A 195 -5.34 -0.44 -6.81
N LEU A 196 -5.10 0.42 -7.80
CA LEU A 196 -6.15 1.04 -8.61
C LEU A 196 -6.59 0.19 -9.82
N ALA A 197 -5.76 -0.74 -10.28
CA ALA A 197 -6.03 -1.54 -11.48
C ALA A 197 -7.37 -2.30 -11.43
N PRO A 198 -7.80 -2.92 -10.32
CA PRO A 198 -9.12 -3.54 -10.24
C PRO A 198 -10.28 -2.54 -10.43
N GLY A 199 -10.13 -1.31 -9.94
CA GLY A 199 -11.15 -0.27 -10.12
C GLY A 199 -11.32 0.13 -11.58
N VAL A 200 -10.21 0.29 -12.30
CA VAL A 200 -10.23 0.58 -13.75
C VAL A 200 -10.76 -0.62 -14.54
N ALA A 201 -10.37 -1.83 -14.16
CA ALA A 201 -10.92 -3.07 -14.71
C ALA A 201 -12.45 -3.11 -14.61
N ALA A 202 -13.01 -2.78 -13.44
CA ALA A 202 -14.45 -2.72 -13.23
C ALA A 202 -15.16 -1.67 -14.11
N TRP A 203 -14.45 -0.61 -14.55
CA TRP A 203 -14.97 0.35 -15.53
C TRP A 203 -14.93 -0.21 -16.95
N LEU A 204 -13.85 -0.90 -17.33
CA LEU A 204 -13.71 -1.53 -18.64
C LEU A 204 -14.74 -2.66 -18.86
N GLU A 205 -15.06 -3.43 -17.82
CA GLU A 205 -16.12 -4.46 -17.86
C GLU A 205 -17.52 -3.89 -18.14
N ARG A 206 -17.72 -2.59 -17.94
CA ARG A 206 -19.00 -1.89 -18.18
C ARG A 206 -19.02 -1.18 -19.54
N ASP A 207 -18.25 -1.70 -20.50
CA ASP A 207 -18.16 -1.23 -21.88
C ASP A 207 -17.56 0.18 -22.07
N LEU A 208 -16.75 0.67 -21.11
CA LEU A 208 -15.99 1.90 -21.31
C LEU A 208 -14.69 1.61 -22.06
N SER A 209 -14.42 2.37 -23.11
CA SER A 209 -13.13 2.29 -23.81
C SER A 209 -11.98 2.80 -22.93
N PRO A 210 -10.75 2.27 -23.08
CA PRO A 210 -9.58 2.74 -22.34
C PRO A 210 -9.36 4.25 -22.41
N SER A 211 -9.66 4.87 -23.57
CA SER A 211 -9.56 6.32 -23.75
C SER A 211 -10.64 7.08 -22.99
N ALA A 212 -11.88 6.58 -22.97
CA ALA A 212 -12.96 7.16 -22.18
C ALA A 212 -12.64 7.13 -20.68
N VAL A 213 -12.10 6.01 -20.18
CA VAL A 213 -11.66 5.92 -18.77
C VAL A 213 -10.53 6.91 -18.47
N ARG A 214 -9.52 7.04 -19.34
CA ARG A 214 -8.45 8.04 -19.17
C ARG A 214 -9.00 9.46 -19.07
N HIS A 215 -9.90 9.85 -19.97
CA HIS A 215 -10.53 11.17 -19.94
C HIS A 215 -11.32 11.37 -18.64
N ALA A 216 -12.15 10.41 -18.24
CA ALA A 216 -12.93 10.51 -17.02
C ALA A 216 -12.05 10.63 -15.75
N LEU A 217 -10.90 9.96 -15.71
CA LEU A 217 -9.95 10.03 -14.59
C LEU A 217 -9.09 11.30 -14.57
N ALA A 218 -8.83 11.90 -15.73
CA ALA A 218 -8.05 13.13 -15.85
C ALA A 218 -8.90 14.41 -15.86
N ASP A 219 -10.23 14.30 -16.02
CA ASP A 219 -11.12 15.46 -16.08
C ASP A 219 -11.24 16.17 -14.72
N ARG A 220 -11.44 17.50 -14.73
CA ARG A 220 -11.75 18.36 -13.56
C ARG A 220 -10.96 18.02 -12.29
N LEU A 221 -9.63 17.96 -12.40
CA LEU A 221 -8.75 17.73 -11.27
C LEU A 221 -8.75 18.92 -10.30
N PRO A 222 -8.88 18.71 -8.98
CA PRO A 222 -8.86 19.79 -8.00
C PRO A 222 -7.49 20.48 -7.94
N VAL A 223 -7.51 21.76 -7.61
CA VAL A 223 -6.29 22.55 -7.37
C VAL A 223 -6.39 23.14 -5.96
N PRO A 224 -5.46 22.82 -5.04
CA PRO A 224 -4.28 21.93 -5.17
C PRO A 224 -4.59 20.42 -5.02
N LEU A 225 -3.79 19.57 -5.70
CA LEU A 225 -3.92 18.11 -5.71
C LEU A 225 -2.83 17.45 -4.84
N TYR A 226 -3.16 17.05 -3.61
CA TYR A 226 -2.19 16.50 -2.66
C TYR A 226 -2.07 14.97 -2.69
N ARG A 227 -3.13 14.24 -3.06
CA ARG A 227 -3.16 12.77 -3.06
C ARG A 227 -3.77 12.22 -4.35
N PRO A 228 -3.00 12.13 -5.46
CA PRO A 228 -3.52 11.66 -6.76
C PRO A 228 -4.16 10.28 -6.66
N ALA A 229 -3.47 9.29 -6.09
CA ALA A 229 -3.97 7.93 -6.00
C ALA A 229 -5.27 7.81 -5.17
N ALA A 230 -5.38 8.54 -4.06
CA ALA A 230 -6.59 8.51 -3.23
C ALA A 230 -7.79 9.17 -3.94
N PHE A 231 -7.53 10.22 -4.71
CA PHE A 231 -8.54 10.89 -5.51
C PHE A 231 -9.05 9.98 -6.65
N LEU A 232 -8.13 9.30 -7.35
CA LEU A 232 -8.50 8.33 -8.38
C LEU A 232 -9.30 7.16 -7.80
N ALA A 233 -8.89 6.62 -6.65
CA ALA A 233 -9.64 5.57 -5.95
C ALA A 233 -11.07 6.02 -5.62
N HIS A 234 -11.22 7.23 -5.07
CA HIS A 234 -12.53 7.81 -4.77
C HIS A 234 -13.37 7.97 -6.04
N ARG A 235 -12.79 8.46 -7.13
CA ARG A 235 -13.51 8.65 -8.39
C ARG A 235 -13.95 7.32 -9.00
N LEU A 236 -13.08 6.32 -9.02
CA LEU A 236 -13.39 4.97 -9.50
C LEU A 236 -14.57 4.35 -8.75
N ALA A 237 -14.68 4.61 -7.44
CA ALA A 237 -15.79 4.14 -6.62
C ALA A 237 -17.06 4.98 -6.79
N ALA A 238 -16.96 6.31 -6.71
CA ALA A 238 -18.12 7.21 -6.68
C ALA A 238 -18.76 7.44 -8.06
N GLN A 239 -17.99 7.33 -9.14
CA GLN A 239 -18.46 7.55 -10.52
C GLN A 239 -18.51 6.25 -11.33
N LEU A 240 -18.57 5.11 -10.64
CA LEU A 240 -18.67 3.81 -11.28
C LEU A 240 -19.94 3.76 -12.15
N PRO A 241 -19.82 3.51 -13.48
CA PRO A 241 -20.97 3.46 -14.35
C PRO A 241 -21.95 2.35 -13.93
N PRO A 242 -23.26 2.50 -14.18
CA PRO A 242 -24.20 1.39 -14.00
C PRO A 242 -23.83 0.23 -14.92
N VAL A 243 -24.23 -0.98 -14.55
CA VAL A 243 -24.05 -2.15 -15.43
C VAL A 243 -24.88 -1.89 -16.69
N PRO A 244 -24.29 -1.95 -17.90
CA PRO A 244 -25.05 -1.75 -19.11
C PRO A 244 -26.16 -2.82 -19.20
N PRO A 245 -27.36 -2.47 -19.70
CA PRO A 245 -28.38 -3.46 -19.95
C PRO A 245 -27.79 -4.51 -20.90
N PHE A 246 -28.06 -5.79 -20.64
CA PHE A 246 -27.63 -6.89 -21.49
C PHE A 246 -28.05 -6.58 -22.92
N SER A 247 -27.08 -6.16 -23.73
CA SER A 247 -27.28 -5.90 -25.14
C SER A 247 -26.94 -7.22 -25.80
N ALA A 248 -27.96 -7.89 -26.36
CA ALA A 248 -27.70 -8.96 -27.31
C ALA A 248 -26.66 -8.43 -28.31
N LEU A 249 -25.63 -9.24 -28.61
CA LEU A 249 -24.55 -8.86 -29.52
C LEU A 249 -25.14 -8.03 -30.67
N PRO A 250 -24.56 -6.86 -31.00
CA PRO A 250 -25.00 -6.14 -32.18
C PRO A 250 -25.04 -7.14 -33.35
N PRO A 251 -26.12 -7.15 -34.14
CA PRO A 251 -26.21 -8.08 -35.27
C PRO A 251 -24.92 -7.91 -36.08
N PRO A 252 -24.31 -9.01 -36.56
CA PRO A 252 -23.03 -8.95 -37.27
C PRO A 252 -23.11 -7.84 -38.29
N ASP A 253 -22.09 -6.97 -38.30
CA ASP A 253 -21.99 -5.81 -39.19
C ASP A 253 -22.52 -6.20 -40.55
N VAL A 254 -23.67 -5.63 -40.95
CA VAL A 254 -24.31 -5.96 -42.22
C VAL A 254 -23.25 -5.71 -43.28
N VAL A 255 -22.71 -6.78 -43.86
CA VAL A 255 -21.58 -6.71 -44.80
C VAL A 255 -21.97 -5.74 -45.90
N ARG A 256 -21.47 -4.51 -45.82
CA ARG A 256 -21.76 -3.47 -46.81
C ARG A 256 -20.93 -3.80 -48.04
N HIS A 257 -21.49 -4.61 -48.92
CA HIS A 257 -20.83 -4.94 -50.17
C HIS A 257 -20.50 -3.65 -50.96
N PRO A 258 -19.34 -3.61 -51.65
CA PRO A 258 -18.95 -2.47 -52.47
C PRO A 258 -20.00 -2.20 -53.57
N LEU A 259 -20.11 -0.92 -53.96
CA LEU A 259 -20.95 -0.53 -55.10
C LEU A 259 -20.24 -0.95 -56.39
N ARG A 260 -20.91 -1.70 -57.26
CA ARG A 260 -20.39 -2.22 -58.53
C ARG A 260 -21.44 -2.00 -59.63
N ASN A 261 -21.01 -1.83 -60.87
CA ASN A 261 -21.93 -1.72 -62.00
C ASN A 261 -22.29 -3.11 -62.56
N CYS A 262 -23.51 -3.24 -63.09
CA CYS A 262 -24.00 -4.45 -63.72
C CYS A 262 -23.41 -4.64 -65.14
N ASP A 263 -22.88 -5.82 -65.44
CA ASP A 263 -22.27 -6.12 -66.75
C ASP A 263 -23.25 -6.04 -67.95
N ALA A 264 -24.56 -6.05 -67.71
CA ALA A 264 -25.57 -6.09 -68.77
C ALA A 264 -26.34 -4.76 -68.97
N CYS A 265 -26.45 -3.94 -67.93
CA CYS A 265 -27.25 -2.70 -67.97
C CYS A 265 -26.56 -1.50 -67.32
N ASP A 266 -25.31 -1.65 -66.88
CA ASP A 266 -24.47 -0.63 -66.22
C ASP A 266 -25.09 -0.02 -64.94
N HIS A 267 -26.17 -0.62 -64.41
CA HIS A 267 -26.79 -0.17 -63.16
C HIS A 267 -25.90 -0.48 -61.96
N ALA A 268 -25.59 0.55 -61.15
CA ALA A 268 -24.88 0.40 -59.88
C ALA A 268 -25.70 -0.39 -58.82
N PHE A 269 -25.15 -1.48 -58.30
CA PHE A 269 -25.73 -2.31 -57.24
C PHE A 269 -24.68 -2.74 -56.20
N ARG A 270 -25.10 -3.27 -55.05
CA ARG A 270 -24.20 -3.81 -54.01
C ARG A 270 -24.19 -5.33 -54.08
N GLY A 271 -23.01 -5.94 -54.24
CA GLY A 271 -22.86 -7.38 -54.33
C GLY A 271 -21.47 -7.88 -53.93
N PRO A 272 -21.35 -9.11 -53.39
CA PRO A 272 -20.07 -9.68 -52.99
C PRO A 272 -19.12 -9.86 -54.18
N GLU A 273 -19.66 -10.31 -55.31
CA GLU A 273 -18.91 -10.60 -56.53
C GLU A 273 -19.33 -9.66 -57.68
N PRO A 274 -18.42 -9.34 -58.62
CA PRO A 274 -18.78 -8.71 -59.89
C PRO A 274 -19.80 -9.56 -60.64
N GLY A 275 -20.80 -8.92 -61.25
CA GLY A 275 -21.82 -9.66 -62.00
C GLY A 275 -23.04 -8.84 -62.35
N ARG A 276 -24.13 -9.56 -62.67
CA ARG A 276 -25.41 -8.98 -63.05
C ARG A 276 -26.23 -8.58 -61.83
N CYS A 277 -26.90 -7.43 -61.89
CA CYS A 277 -27.83 -7.01 -60.85
C CYS A 277 -29.03 -7.96 -60.74
N ARG A 278 -29.74 -7.95 -59.60
CA ARG A 278 -30.92 -8.82 -59.35
C ARG A 278 -31.97 -8.79 -60.46
N ALA A 279 -32.17 -7.64 -61.10
CA ALA A 279 -33.13 -7.50 -62.19
C ALA A 279 -32.67 -8.21 -63.48
N CYS A 280 -31.37 -8.25 -63.75
CA CYS A 280 -30.79 -8.92 -64.92
C CYS A 280 -30.61 -10.43 -64.70
N THR A 281 -30.37 -10.89 -63.46
CA THR A 281 -30.36 -12.32 -63.14
C THR A 281 -31.77 -12.92 -63.13
N ALA A 282 -32.77 -12.18 -62.66
CA ALA A 282 -34.18 -12.59 -62.71
C ALA A 282 -34.77 -12.64 -64.14
N LYS A 283 -34.12 -11.98 -65.11
CA LYS A 283 -34.52 -11.96 -66.53
C LYS A 283 -33.86 -13.06 -67.37
N THR A 284 -33.16 -14.01 -66.75
CA THR A 284 -32.61 -15.15 -67.50
C THR A 284 -33.77 -15.98 -68.04
N PRO A 285 -33.96 -16.10 -69.37
CA PRO A 285 -35.03 -16.92 -69.92
C PRO A 285 -34.74 -18.40 -69.63
N GLU A 286 -35.78 -19.15 -69.27
CA GLU A 286 -35.74 -20.60 -69.09
C GLU A 286 -35.14 -21.28 -70.33
N PRO A 287 -34.32 -22.34 -70.18
CA PRO A 287 -33.93 -23.16 -71.31
C PRO A 287 -35.18 -23.87 -71.85
N HIS A 288 -35.47 -23.63 -73.13
CA HIS A 288 -36.48 -24.37 -73.89
C HIS A 288 -36.25 -25.89 -73.77
N PRO A 289 -37.26 -26.70 -73.42
CA PRO A 289 -37.14 -28.15 -73.48
C PRO A 289 -37.02 -28.57 -74.95
N SER A 290 -35.91 -29.22 -75.29
CA SER A 290 -35.72 -29.89 -76.58
C SER A 290 -35.97 -31.38 -76.39
N GLY A 291 -36.89 -31.94 -77.19
CA GLY A 291 -37.06 -33.38 -77.39
C GLY A 291 -38.35 -33.93 -76.80
#